data_AF-X1ULW8-F1
#
_entry.id   AF-X1ULW8-F1
#
_cell.length_a   1.000
_cell.length_b   1.000
_cell.length_c   1.000
_cell.angle_alpha   90.00
_cell.angle_beta   90.00
_cell.angle_gamma   90.00
#
_symmetry.space_group_name_H-M   'P 1'
#
loop_
_entity.id
_entity.type
_entity.pdbx_description
1 polymer ?
#
loop_
_entity_poly.entity_id
_entity_poly.type
_entity_poly.pdbx_seq_one_letter_code
_entity_poly.pdbx_strand_id
1 'polypeptide(L)'
;EIVHQLSLSDTVKSYIAGKSFEGRKISVLEIFTPLKKYISLPRLITFKPTLYLSGRQHANEVSSTNYILKFAEHLAKDAKYRK
;
A
#
# COMPACT_ATOMS: atom_id res chain seq x y z
N GLU A 1 12.09 1.30 7.93
CA GLU A 1 13.01 1.00 6.81
C GLU A 1 12.30 0.35 5.62
N ILE A 2 11.65 -0.81 5.77
CA ILE A 2 10.96 -1.52 4.66
C ILE A 2 9.92 -0.64 3.93
N VAL A 3 9.07 0.10 4.64
CA VAL A 3 8.07 1.00 4.04
C VAL A 3 8.73 2.06 3.14
N HIS A 4 9.85 2.62 3.58
CA HIS A 4 10.62 3.60 2.81
C HIS A 4 11.26 2.95 1.58
N GLN A 5 11.83 1.76 1.72
CA GLN A 5 12.39 1.01 0.58
C GLN A 5 11.34 0.71 -0.48
N LEU A 6 10.12 0.32 -0.06
CA LEU A 6 9.01 0.08 -0.99
C LEU A 6 8.57 1.36 -1.70
N SER A 7 8.62 2.52 -1.04
CA SER A 7 8.25 3.82 -1.63
C SER A 7 9.20 4.33 -2.72
N LEU A 8 10.37 3.70 -2.89
CA LEU A 8 11.28 4.04 -4.00
C LEU A 8 10.77 3.51 -5.36
N SER A 9 9.75 2.66 -5.36
CA SER A 9 9.12 2.17 -6.59
C SER A 9 8.03 3.13 -7.08
N ASP A 10 8.00 3.42 -8.38
CA ASP A 10 6.97 4.27 -9.01
C ASP A 10 5.53 3.74 -8.86
N THR A 11 5.37 2.46 -8.53
CA THR A 11 4.06 1.81 -8.35
C THR A 11 3.55 1.91 -6.92
N VAL A 12 4.43 2.25 -5.96
CA VAL A 12 4.11 2.25 -4.53
C VAL A 12 4.18 3.67 -3.99
N LYS A 13 3.04 4.18 -3.56
CA LYS A 13 2.95 5.45 -2.85
C LYS A 13 2.84 5.18 -1.35
N SER A 14 3.76 5.74 -0.57
CA SER A 14 3.67 5.70 0.90
C SER A 14 3.31 7.07 1.47
N TYR A 15 2.48 7.10 2.51
CA TYR A 15 2.24 8.32 3.28
C TYR A 15 1.90 7.98 4.74
N ILE A 16 1.88 9.01 5.59
CA ILE A 16 1.43 8.88 6.97
C ILE A 16 -0.05 9.25 7.03
N ALA A 17 -0.91 8.29 7.34
CA ALA A 17 -2.35 8.52 7.43
C ALA A 17 -2.74 9.24 8.73
N GLY A 18 -1.91 9.13 9.77
CA GLY A 18 -2.17 9.78 11.04
C GLY A 18 -1.15 9.42 12.11
N LYS A 19 -1.53 9.71 13.36
CA LYS A 19 -0.77 9.36 14.56
C LYS A 19 -1.66 8.54 15.49
N SER A 20 -1.08 7.56 16.16
CA SER A 20 -1.75 6.81 17.23
C SER A 20 -1.97 7.71 18.46
N PHE A 21 -2.69 7.19 19.45
CA PHE A 21 -2.85 7.85 20.76
C PHE A 21 -1.49 8.20 21.39
N GLU A 22 -0.53 7.27 21.38
CA GLU A 22 0.85 7.49 21.84
C GLU A 22 1.73 8.30 20.85
N GLY A 23 1.15 8.94 19.84
CA GLY A 23 1.87 9.78 18.88
C GLY A 23 2.69 9.03 17.82
N ARG A 24 2.60 7.70 17.73
CA ARG A 24 3.33 6.92 16.72
C ARG A 24 2.73 7.14 15.33
N LYS A 25 3.59 7.29 14.32
CA LYS A 25 3.16 7.48 12.93
C LYS A 25 2.50 6.20 12.40
N ILE A 26 1.33 6.32 11.81
CA ILE A 26 0.63 5.24 11.12
C ILE A 26 0.89 5.38 9.62
N SER A 27 1.70 4.48 9.08
CA SER A 27 2.05 4.47 7.66
C SER A 27 1.01 3.71 6.83
N VAL A 28 0.68 4.24 5.66
CA VAL A 28 -0.13 3.59 4.63
C VAL A 28 0.71 3.41 3.38
N LEU A 29 0.52 2.26 2.73
CA LEU A 29 1.05 1.94 1.42
C LEU A 29 -0.13 1.81 0.45
N GLU A 30 -0.09 2.59 -0.62
CA GLU A 30 -0.98 2.45 -1.76
C GLU A 30 -0.19 1.90 -2.94
N ILE A 31 -0.67 0.80 -3.52
CA ILE A 31 -0.04 0.16 -4.67
C ILE A 31 -1.06 0.19 -5.80
N PHE A 32 -0.72 0.84 -6.91
CA PHE A 32 -1.61 0.94 -8.06
C PHE A 32 -0.81 1.07 -9.34
N THR A 33 -1.36 0.54 -10.42
CA THR A 33 -0.79 0.71 -11.76
C THR A 33 -0.69 2.21 -12.08
N PRO A 34 0.47 2.72 -12.53
CA PRO A 34 0.65 4.13 -12.86
C PRO A 34 -0.42 4.63 -13.83
N LEU A 35 -1.08 5.72 -13.44
CA LEU A 35 -2.15 6.34 -14.22
C LEU A 35 -1.55 7.31 -15.25
N LYS A 36 -2.18 7.42 -16.42
CA LYS A 36 -1.82 8.44 -17.43
C LYS A 36 -2.18 9.84 -16.91
N LYS A 37 -1.55 10.88 -17.48
CA LYS A 37 -1.76 12.30 -17.12
C LYS A 37 -3.24 12.72 -17.13
N TYR A 38 -4.00 12.22 -18.10
CA TYR A 38 -5.43 12.51 -18.23
C TYR A 38 -6.22 11.22 -18.05
N ILE A 39 -7.06 11.18 -17.02
CA ILE A 39 -7.99 10.08 -16.80
C ILE A 39 -9.39 10.63 -16.55
N SER A 40 -10.40 9.85 -16.93
CA SER A 40 -11.78 10.11 -16.53
C SER A 40 -12.00 9.64 -15.08
N LEU A 41 -12.37 10.55 -14.18
CA LEU A 41 -12.70 10.22 -12.79
C LEU A 41 -13.87 9.22 -12.67
N PRO A 42 -14.99 9.36 -13.42
CA PRO A 42 -16.04 8.35 -13.44
C PRO A 42 -15.54 6.95 -13.80
N ARG A 43 -14.64 6.87 -14.79
CA ARG A 43 -14.02 5.61 -15.21
C ARG A 43 -13.13 5.05 -14.10
N LEU A 44 -12.33 5.88 -13.43
CA LEU A 44 -11.47 5.43 -12.34
C LEU A 44 -12.27 4.83 -11.19
N ILE A 45 -13.33 5.51 -10.75
CA ILE A 45 -14.17 5.03 -9.63
C ILE A 45 -14.82 3.70 -9.98
N THR A 46 -15.28 3.55 -11.23
CA THR A 46 -15.92 2.32 -11.71
C THR A 46 -14.94 1.15 -11.84
N PHE A 47 -13.72 1.41 -12.31
CA PHE A 47 -12.75 0.36 -12.69
C PHE A 47 -11.57 0.20 -11.74
N LYS A 48 -11.55 0.87 -10.58
CA LYS A 48 -10.51 0.71 -9.55
C LYS A 48 -11.03 -0.18 -8.41
N PRO A 49 -11.04 -1.52 -8.57
CA PRO A 49 -11.29 -2.39 -7.43
C PRO A 49 -10.22 -2.12 -6.38
N THR A 50 -10.64 -1.72 -5.19
CA THR A 50 -9.72 -1.37 -4.10
C THR A 50 -9.71 -2.50 -3.09
N LEU A 51 -8.60 -3.21 -3.00
CA LEU A 51 -8.37 -4.18 -1.93
C LEU A 51 -7.74 -3.44 -0.75
N TYR A 52 -8.44 -3.43 0.38
CA TYR A 52 -7.94 -2.83 1.61
C TYR A 52 -7.41 -3.90 2.55
N LEU A 53 -6.14 -3.74 2.96
CA LEU A 53 -5.48 -4.65 3.90
C LEU A 53 -5.09 -3.85 5.15
N SER A 54 -5.55 -4.33 6.30
CA SER A 54 -5.15 -3.84 7.61
C SER A 54 -4.78 -5.04 8.47
N GLY A 55 -3.78 -4.87 9.32
CA GLY A 55 -3.25 -5.94 10.15
C GLY A 55 -2.75 -5.42 11.48
N ARG A 56 -2.49 -6.35 12.39
CA ARG A 56 -1.98 -6.11 13.74
C ARG A 56 -2.88 -5.17 14.56
N GLN A 57 -4.19 -5.38 14.42
CA GLN A 57 -5.19 -4.77 15.30
C GLN A 57 -5.00 -5.26 16.74
N HIS A 58 -4.70 -6.55 16.90
CA HIS A 58 -4.11 -7.06 18.13
C HIS A 58 -2.59 -6.93 18.07
N ALA A 59 -2.00 -6.28 19.07
CA ALA A 59 -0.58 -5.94 19.08
C ALA A 59 0.36 -7.15 18.94
N ASN A 60 -0.09 -8.32 19.39
CA ASN A 60 0.65 -9.58 19.41
C ASN A 60 0.66 -10.32 18.07
N GLU A 61 -0.18 -9.93 17.10
CA GLU A 61 -0.29 -10.58 15.79
C GLU A 61 0.77 -10.06 14.81
N VAL A 62 2.05 -10.14 15.19
CA VAL A 62 3.18 -9.59 14.42
C VAL A 62 3.28 -10.19 13.01
N SER A 63 2.84 -11.44 12.85
CA SER A 63 2.79 -12.14 11.55
C SER A 63 1.96 -11.40 10.50
N SER A 64 0.88 -10.72 10.90
CA SER A 64 0.02 -9.96 9.98
C SER A 64 0.76 -8.76 9.35
N THR A 65 1.62 -8.08 10.11
CA THR A 65 2.47 -7.00 9.58
C THR A 65 3.47 -7.55 8.59
N ASN A 66 4.12 -8.66 8.92
CA ASN A 66 5.08 -9.31 8.03
C ASN A 66 4.42 -9.75 6.71
N TYR A 67 3.24 -10.35 6.80
CA TYR A 67 2.46 -10.76 5.64
C TYR A 67 2.14 -9.59 4.72
N ILE A 68 1.57 -8.50 5.25
CA ILE A 68 1.20 -7.32 4.44
C ILE A 68 2.42 -6.71 3.76
N LEU A 69 3.54 -6.56 4.48
CA LEU A 69 4.76 -5.99 3.91
C LEU A 69 5.41 -6.89 2.85
N LYS A 70 5.41 -8.21 3.07
CA LYS A 70 5.89 -9.17 2.06
C LYS A 70 4.99 -9.22 0.83
N PHE A 71 3.69 -9.17 1.03
CA PHE A 71 2.73 -9.08 -0.07
C PHE A 71 2.94 -7.80 -0.89
N ALA A 72 3.11 -6.65 -0.23
CA ALA A 72 3.45 -5.40 -0.88
C ALA A 72 4.77 -5.48 -1.66
N GLU A 73 5.80 -6.12 -1.11
CA GLU A 73 7.07 -6.36 -1.78
C GLU A 73 6.90 -7.21 -3.05
N HIS A 74 6.12 -8.29 -2.98
CA HIS A 74 5.84 -9.14 -4.14
C HIS A 74 5.08 -8.40 -5.24
N LEU A 75 4.05 -7.62 -4.89
CA LEU A 75 3.31 -6.78 -5.85
C LEU A 75 4.19 -5.73 -6.50
N ALA A 76 5.12 -5.13 -5.74
CA ALA A 76 6.02 -4.11 -6.27
C ALA A 76 7.08 -4.70 -7.22
N LYS A 77 7.61 -5.90 -6.95
CA LYS A 77 8.75 -6.47 -7.70
C LYS A 77 8.35 -7.31 -8.90
N ASP A 78 7.29 -8.10 -8.81
CA ASP A 78 7.02 -9.13 -9.81
C ASP A 78 6.13 -8.60 -10.95
N ALA A 79 6.68 -8.62 -12.17
CA ALA A 79 6.00 -8.18 -13.39
C ALA A 79 4.71 -8.97 -13.69
N LYS A 80 4.59 -10.20 -13.17
CA LYS A 80 3.38 -11.02 -13.33
C LYS A 80 2.15 -10.38 -12.68
N TYR A 81 2.33 -9.60 -11.62
CA TYR A 81 1.25 -8.95 -10.88
C TYR A 81 0.98 -7.50 -11.33
N ARG A 82 1.68 -6.99 -12.35
CA ARG A 82 1.52 -5.63 -12.89
C ARG A 82 0.55 -5.52 -14.07
N LYS A 83 -0.34 -6.51 -14.27
CA LYS A 83 -1.25 -6.58 -15.41
C LYS A 83 -2.45 -5.65 -15.28
#